data_AF-A0A1F1L9N5-F1
#
_entry.id   AF-A0A1F1L9N5-F1
#
_cell.length_a   1.000
_cell.length_b   1.000
_cell.length_c   1.000
_cell.angle_alpha   90.00
_cell.angle_beta   90.00
_cell.angle_gamma   90.00
#
_symmetry.space_group_name_H-M   'P 1'
#
loop_
_entity.id
_entity.type
_entity.pdbx_description
1 polymer ?
#
loop_
_entity_poly.entity_id
_entity_poly.type
_entity_poly.pdbx_seq_one_letter_code
_entity_poly.pdbx_strand_id
1 'polypeptide(L)'
;MAPSTTGVLFPTDSDGNRSTGRLAKQVVADALATVDPAAAERVHRIKDWRKGYIEPFTELVRVGVTDPAAWDGVARAALQSLQSRMVGVHEKDGQLVETPMTDYLAVVTPTSTPGTETIQGTATPARELSIPYRGEELTGDLLRARLDKWVAAGVIEPSCADALKLVQDNPEWLSLPGRAMLVLGLGSEMGPARRLLQWGADVLGVDLPSSPAWDRFRAEASTFAGRLHIPTDADGRPGIDLLTQLPELAAWARAAAPAPLTVGSYFYADGGTHVQLSSAADALVVDLLGDNTATALAYLATPMDTFVVPADVREASTAALASRRITDVKRVVGALTRHKLFCRNYPAGQGPAVHDALVPQQGPNYTLAKRVQRWRATSAFADGHTVSVNVAPATDTYSVTKNKILANTYKGAHAFGIEIFEPDTSSALLAALMVHDLHVGRPQVDVQWQHESSGAASGGLWRQPYLPRTALPVAALIGTVKR
;
A
#
# COMPACT_ATOMS: atom_id res chain seq x y z
N MET A 1 14.77 13.32 15.85
CA MET A 1 15.11 14.34 14.82
C MET A 1 14.32 15.59 15.13
N ALA A 2 14.97 16.76 15.10
CA ALA A 2 14.23 18.02 15.05
C ALA A 2 13.36 18.04 13.79
N PRO A 3 12.17 18.67 13.81
CA PRO A 3 11.35 18.80 12.61
C PRO A 3 12.16 19.52 11.51
N SER A 4 12.19 18.95 10.31
CA SER A 4 12.81 19.60 9.15
C SER A 4 12.12 20.94 8.88
N THR A 5 12.92 21.96 8.56
CA THR A 5 12.42 23.29 8.19
C THR A 5 12.28 23.47 6.68
N THR A 6 12.76 22.50 5.89
CA THR A 6 12.70 22.48 4.42
C THR A 6 12.13 21.15 3.92
N GLY A 7 11.76 21.10 2.64
CA GLY A 7 11.18 19.93 2.00
C GLY A 7 9.66 19.86 2.12
N VAL A 8 9.11 18.66 1.98
CA VAL A 8 7.66 18.42 1.98
C VAL A 8 7.10 18.49 3.40
N LEU A 9 6.28 19.51 3.68
CA LEU A 9 5.70 19.81 4.98
C LEU A 9 4.17 19.97 4.90
N PHE A 10 3.51 19.81 6.04
CA PHE A 10 2.10 20.18 6.21
C PHE A 10 1.96 21.71 6.17
N PRO A 11 0.83 22.28 5.70
CA PRO A 11 0.67 23.73 5.66
C PRO A 11 0.72 24.35 7.06
N THR A 12 1.26 25.57 7.12
CA THR A 12 1.27 26.38 8.33
C THR A 12 -0.10 27.01 8.55
N ASP A 13 -0.63 26.96 9.78
CA ASP A 13 -1.83 27.72 10.13
C ASP A 13 -1.52 29.16 10.56
N SER A 14 -2.57 29.94 10.85
CA SER A 14 -2.46 31.35 11.28
C SER A 14 -1.58 31.54 12.52
N ASP A 15 -1.41 30.50 13.33
CA ASP A 15 -0.65 30.52 14.58
C ASP A 15 0.77 29.95 14.38
N GLY A 16 1.17 29.65 13.15
CA GLY A 16 2.48 29.07 12.84
C GLY A 16 2.55 27.54 13.00
N ASN A 17 1.44 26.86 13.29
CA ASN A 17 1.42 25.43 13.58
C ASN A 17 1.12 24.60 12.31
N ARG A 18 1.78 23.43 12.21
CA ARG A 18 1.58 22.48 11.10
C ARG A 18 0.69 21.31 11.53
N SER A 19 -0.63 21.47 11.44
CA SER A 19 -1.61 20.50 11.97
C SER A 19 -1.95 19.36 11.00
N THR A 20 -1.45 18.16 11.31
CA THR A 20 -1.70 16.95 10.50
C THR A 20 -3.16 16.50 10.50
N GLY A 21 -3.83 16.57 11.66
CA GLY A 21 -5.23 16.17 11.80
C GLY A 21 -6.19 17.12 11.10
N ARG A 22 -5.89 18.42 11.08
CA ARG A 22 -6.70 19.42 10.36
C ARG A 22 -6.66 19.16 8.86
N LEU A 23 -5.46 18.98 8.29
CA LEU A 23 -5.29 18.62 6.88
C LEU A 23 -6.08 17.35 6.53
N ALA A 24 -5.86 16.26 7.28
CA ALA A 24 -6.53 14.99 7.00
C ALA A 24 -8.06 15.10 7.00
N LYS A 25 -8.61 15.85 7.97
CA LYS A 25 -10.05 16.10 8.07
C LYS A 25 -10.57 16.92 6.88
N GLN A 26 -9.83 17.94 6.43
CA GLN A 26 -10.20 18.77 5.28
C GLN A 26 -10.17 17.97 3.98
N VAL A 27 -9.11 17.20 3.73
CA VAL A 27 -9.00 16.35 2.53
C VAL A 27 -10.16 15.37 2.42
N VAL A 28 -10.53 14.71 3.53
CA VAL A 28 -11.67 13.77 3.55
C VAL A 28 -13.00 14.49 3.34
N ALA A 29 -13.18 15.67 3.95
CA ALA A 29 -14.40 16.45 3.78
C ALA A 29 -14.56 16.96 2.33
N ASP A 30 -13.50 17.52 1.74
CA ASP A 30 -13.49 18.03 0.36
C ASP A 30 -13.79 16.91 -0.64
N ALA A 31 -13.22 15.72 -0.42
CA ALA A 31 -13.49 14.55 -1.27
C ALA A 31 -14.96 14.10 -1.19
N LEU A 32 -15.52 13.99 0.02
CA LEU A 32 -16.93 13.64 0.21
C LEU A 32 -17.88 14.71 -0.34
N ALA A 33 -17.52 15.99 -0.27
CA ALA A 33 -18.38 17.08 -0.73
C ALA A 33 -18.73 16.98 -2.21
N THR A 34 -17.92 16.29 -3.02
CA THR A 34 -18.17 16.07 -4.45
C THR A 34 -19.33 15.11 -4.74
N VAL A 35 -19.71 14.26 -3.77
CA VAL A 35 -20.68 13.17 -3.96
C VAL A 35 -21.76 13.11 -2.88
N ASP A 36 -21.43 13.45 -1.62
CA ASP A 36 -22.36 13.61 -0.50
C ASP A 36 -21.95 14.84 0.34
N PRO A 37 -22.46 16.05 0.00
CA PRO A 37 -22.23 17.27 0.78
C PRO A 37 -22.65 17.14 2.25
N ALA A 38 -23.69 16.36 2.56
CA ALA A 38 -24.12 16.15 3.94
C ALA A 38 -23.11 15.29 4.73
N ALA A 39 -22.40 14.37 4.07
CA ALA A 39 -21.27 13.64 4.66
C ALA A 39 -20.11 14.57 4.98
N ALA A 40 -19.73 15.46 4.06
CA ALA A 40 -18.69 16.47 4.31
C ALA A 40 -19.01 17.34 5.54
N GLU A 41 -20.26 17.78 5.67
CA GLU A 41 -20.73 18.52 6.84
C GLU A 41 -20.67 17.70 8.15
N ARG A 42 -20.95 16.39 8.10
CA ARG A 42 -20.73 15.49 9.25
C ARG A 42 -19.25 15.44 9.63
N VAL A 43 -18.34 15.38 8.64
CA VAL A 43 -16.90 15.40 8.89
C VAL A 43 -16.50 16.69 9.61
N HIS A 44 -16.92 17.86 9.15
CA HIS A 44 -16.61 19.14 9.80
C HIS A 44 -17.04 19.20 11.27
N ARG A 45 -18.15 18.56 11.64
CA ARG A 45 -18.64 18.51 13.04
C ARG A 45 -17.87 17.57 13.97
N ILE A 46 -16.96 16.73 13.47
CA ILE A 46 -16.15 15.83 14.30
C ILE A 46 -15.17 16.66 15.15
N LYS A 47 -15.39 16.71 16.48
CA LYS A 47 -14.52 17.45 17.41
C LYS A 47 -13.17 16.79 17.63
N ASP A 48 -13.16 15.46 17.84
CA ASP A 48 -11.95 14.66 18.03
C ASP A 48 -11.72 13.80 16.78
N TRP A 49 -10.97 14.34 15.82
CA TRP A 49 -10.67 13.65 14.56
C TRP A 49 -9.96 12.32 14.79
N ARG A 50 -9.06 12.25 15.79
CA ARG A 50 -8.31 11.04 16.12
C ARG A 50 -9.23 9.87 16.50
N LYS A 51 -10.41 10.16 17.07
CA LYS A 51 -11.42 9.14 17.42
C LYS A 51 -12.52 8.98 16.37
N GLY A 52 -12.77 9.98 15.54
CA GLY A 52 -13.90 10.03 14.62
C GLY A 52 -13.60 9.68 13.15
N TYR A 53 -12.34 9.43 12.78
CA TYR A 53 -11.95 9.32 11.36
C TYR A 53 -12.46 8.08 10.61
N ILE A 54 -12.77 6.97 11.30
CA ILE A 54 -13.07 5.69 10.63
C ILE A 54 -14.30 5.77 9.72
N GLU A 55 -15.44 6.26 10.23
CA GLU A 55 -16.67 6.31 9.43
C GLU A 55 -16.49 7.18 8.17
N PRO A 56 -15.91 8.39 8.23
CA PRO A 56 -15.60 9.17 7.03
C PRO A 56 -14.75 8.43 5.98
N PHE A 57 -13.72 7.70 6.39
CA PHE A 57 -12.91 6.91 5.45
C PHE A 57 -13.68 5.72 4.85
N THR A 58 -14.55 5.09 5.64
CA THR A 58 -15.43 4.03 5.15
C THR A 58 -16.49 4.59 4.18
N GLU A 59 -16.99 5.78 4.44
CA GLU A 59 -17.98 6.48 3.60
C GLU A 59 -17.41 6.83 2.22
N LEU A 60 -16.15 7.29 2.15
CA LEU A 60 -15.43 7.53 0.88
C LEU A 60 -15.41 6.30 -0.05
N VAL A 61 -15.38 5.08 0.50
CA VAL A 61 -15.47 3.84 -0.30
C VAL A 61 -16.92 3.50 -0.62
N ARG A 62 -17.83 3.69 0.34
CA ARG A 62 -19.24 3.32 0.23
C ARG A 62 -19.95 4.06 -0.92
N VAL A 63 -19.65 5.34 -1.09
CA VAL A 63 -20.29 6.20 -2.12
C VAL A 63 -19.99 5.74 -3.55
N GLY A 64 -18.87 5.06 -3.80
CA GLY A 64 -18.47 4.61 -5.14
C GLY A 64 -18.80 3.15 -5.46
N VAL A 65 -19.45 2.39 -4.56
CA VAL A 65 -19.69 0.95 -4.75
C VAL A 65 -20.45 0.64 -6.04
N THR A 66 -21.43 1.47 -6.38
CA THR A 66 -22.29 1.31 -7.56
C THR A 66 -22.19 2.49 -8.54
N ASP A 67 -21.23 3.39 -8.34
CA ASP A 67 -21.07 4.61 -9.13
C ASP A 67 -19.58 4.80 -9.50
N PRO A 68 -19.18 4.40 -10.72
CA PRO A 68 -17.81 4.58 -11.22
C PRO A 68 -17.35 6.04 -11.22
N ALA A 69 -18.26 6.99 -11.48
CA ALA A 69 -17.92 8.40 -11.51
C ALA A 69 -17.66 8.92 -10.09
N ALA A 70 -18.45 8.48 -9.10
CA ALA A 70 -18.18 8.79 -7.70
C ALA A 70 -16.87 8.17 -7.21
N TRP A 71 -16.54 6.93 -7.63
CA TRP A 71 -15.30 6.26 -7.26
C TRP A 71 -14.05 7.04 -7.70
N ASP A 72 -14.00 7.43 -8.97
CA ASP A 72 -12.90 8.22 -9.52
C ASP A 72 -12.92 9.68 -9.02
N GLY A 73 -14.11 10.31 -8.97
CA GLY A 73 -14.28 11.69 -8.53
C GLY A 73 -13.80 11.93 -7.10
N VAL A 74 -14.12 11.02 -6.18
CA VAL A 74 -13.63 11.06 -4.79
C VAL A 74 -12.11 10.98 -4.73
N ALA A 75 -11.49 10.07 -5.50
CA ALA A 75 -10.04 9.92 -5.54
C ALA A 75 -9.34 11.18 -6.05
N ARG A 76 -9.84 11.77 -7.15
CA ARG A 76 -9.28 13.01 -7.72
C ARG A 76 -9.45 14.20 -6.78
N ALA A 77 -10.63 14.38 -6.20
CA ALA A 77 -10.89 15.47 -5.26
C ALA A 77 -10.01 15.39 -4.02
N ALA A 78 -9.79 14.17 -3.50
CA ALA A 78 -8.90 13.95 -2.36
C ALA A 78 -7.44 14.29 -2.69
N LEU A 79 -6.93 13.82 -3.84
CA LEU A 79 -5.57 14.13 -4.29
C LEU A 79 -5.38 15.63 -4.56
N GLN A 80 -6.35 16.27 -5.22
CA GLN A 80 -6.32 17.72 -5.48
C GLN A 80 -6.32 18.53 -4.18
N SER A 81 -7.18 18.17 -3.21
CA SER A 81 -7.21 18.84 -1.91
C SER A 81 -5.91 18.61 -1.15
N LEU A 82 -5.32 17.42 -1.21
CA LEU A 82 -4.04 17.15 -0.55
C LEU A 82 -2.91 17.96 -1.18
N GLN A 83 -2.72 17.88 -2.49
CA GLN A 83 -1.57 18.49 -3.18
C GLN A 83 -1.63 20.02 -3.23
N SER A 84 -2.83 20.60 -3.24
CA SER A 84 -2.99 22.06 -3.16
C SER A 84 -2.73 22.63 -1.76
N ARG A 85 -2.73 21.78 -0.72
CA ARG A 85 -2.54 22.19 0.68
C ARG A 85 -1.19 21.79 1.25
N MET A 86 -0.68 20.61 0.91
CA MET A 86 0.70 20.23 1.26
C MET A 86 1.67 21.19 0.56
N VAL A 87 2.80 21.48 1.20
CA VAL A 87 3.76 22.45 0.68
C VAL A 87 5.17 21.87 0.61
N GLY A 88 5.91 22.24 -0.42
CA GLY A 88 7.35 22.09 -0.50
C GLY A 88 8.03 23.39 -0.08
N VAL A 89 8.73 23.37 1.04
CA VAL A 89 9.46 24.52 1.57
C VAL A 89 10.89 24.51 1.03
N HIS A 90 11.24 25.54 0.29
CA HIS A 90 12.51 25.66 -0.43
C HIS A 90 13.03 27.09 -0.36
N GLU A 91 14.32 27.27 -0.67
CA GLU A 91 14.94 28.58 -0.73
C GLU A 91 14.76 29.20 -2.13
N LYS A 92 14.38 30.47 -2.15
CA LYS A 92 14.33 31.32 -3.35
C LYS A 92 14.82 32.71 -2.99
N ASP A 93 15.84 33.19 -3.71
CA ASP A 93 16.46 34.50 -3.47
C ASP A 93 16.89 34.73 -1.99
N GLY A 94 17.40 33.67 -1.34
CA GLY A 94 17.83 33.71 0.06
C GLY A 94 16.70 33.69 1.10
N GLN A 95 15.45 33.46 0.69
CA GLN A 95 14.29 33.37 1.58
C GLN A 95 13.60 32.00 1.46
N LEU A 96 13.06 31.50 2.58
CA LEU A 96 12.23 30.29 2.56
C LEU A 96 10.84 30.63 2.04
N VAL A 97 10.40 29.89 1.03
CA VAL A 97 9.09 30.02 0.40
C VAL A 97 8.36 28.68 0.46
N GLU A 98 7.05 28.73 0.72
CA GLU A 98 6.17 27.57 0.62
C GLU A 98 5.50 27.54 -0.76
N THR A 99 5.69 26.45 -1.51
CA THR A 99 4.98 26.21 -2.77
C THR A 99 4.05 25.00 -2.60
N PRO A 100 2.77 25.08 -3.00
CA PRO A 100 1.89 23.92 -3.01
C PRO A 100 2.50 22.75 -3.76
N MET A 101 2.34 21.53 -3.24
CA MET A 101 2.93 20.34 -3.85
C MET A 101 2.43 20.07 -5.27
N THR A 102 1.23 20.56 -5.64
CA THR A 102 0.74 20.56 -7.02
C THR A 102 1.70 21.26 -8.00
N ASP A 103 2.37 22.32 -7.56
CA ASP A 103 3.22 23.17 -8.41
C ASP A 103 4.72 22.95 -8.14
N TYR A 104 5.06 22.23 -7.06
CA TYR A 104 6.41 22.20 -6.52
C TYR A 104 7.46 21.70 -7.52
N LEU A 105 7.22 20.56 -8.19
CA LEU A 105 8.15 20.02 -9.20
C LEU A 105 8.17 20.82 -10.51
N ALA A 106 7.17 21.65 -10.78
CA ALA A 106 7.14 22.54 -11.95
C ALA A 106 7.92 23.85 -11.70
N VAL A 107 7.95 24.32 -10.46
CA VAL A 107 8.55 25.62 -10.08
C VAL A 107 9.97 25.45 -9.53
N VAL A 108 10.24 24.36 -8.81
CA VAL A 108 11.53 24.15 -8.14
C VAL A 108 12.43 23.29 -9.02
N THR A 109 13.49 23.90 -9.51
CA THR A 109 14.51 23.23 -10.31
C THR A 109 15.47 22.44 -9.40
N PRO A 110 15.87 21.21 -9.76
CA PRO A 110 16.91 20.49 -9.03
C PRO A 110 18.21 21.29 -8.98
N THR A 111 18.86 21.32 -7.82
CA THR A 111 20.16 21.98 -7.65
C THR A 111 21.27 21.26 -8.41
N SER A 112 21.15 19.94 -8.55
CA SER A 112 22.04 19.07 -9.30
C SER A 112 21.29 17.81 -9.75
N THR A 113 21.82 17.08 -10.72
CA THR A 113 21.38 15.71 -11.00
C THR A 113 22.29 14.74 -10.26
N PRO A 114 21.77 13.94 -9.31
CA PRO A 114 22.56 12.93 -8.60
C PRO A 114 23.33 11.99 -9.55
N GLY A 115 24.50 11.51 -9.08
CA GLY A 115 25.23 10.44 -9.75
C GLY A 115 24.52 9.09 -9.62
N THR A 116 25.05 8.05 -10.27
CA THR A 116 24.52 6.68 -10.16
C THR A 116 25.62 5.68 -9.92
N GLU A 117 25.56 4.97 -8.79
CA GLU A 117 26.27 3.71 -8.57
C GLU A 117 25.41 2.56 -9.11
N THR A 118 26.02 1.56 -9.76
CA THR A 118 25.30 0.35 -10.18
C THR A 118 25.95 -0.88 -9.54
N ILE A 119 25.17 -1.62 -8.75
CA ILE A 119 25.56 -2.93 -8.25
C ILE A 119 25.07 -3.98 -9.25
N GLN A 120 26.01 -4.65 -9.91
CA GLN A 120 25.72 -5.73 -10.85
C GLN A 120 25.64 -7.05 -10.08
N GLY A 121 24.49 -7.73 -10.19
CA GLY A 121 24.33 -9.10 -9.72
C GLY A 121 25.18 -10.09 -10.52
N THR A 122 25.69 -11.12 -9.84
CA THR A 122 26.56 -12.15 -10.45
C THR A 122 25.95 -13.56 -10.41
N ALA A 123 24.75 -13.72 -9.85
CA ALA A 123 24.04 -14.99 -9.86
C ALA A 123 23.44 -15.29 -11.24
N THR A 124 23.01 -16.54 -11.44
CA THR A 124 22.16 -16.90 -12.58
C THR A 124 20.71 -16.47 -12.29
N PRO A 125 20.00 -15.83 -13.24
CA PRO A 125 18.61 -15.45 -13.04
C PRO A 125 17.72 -16.66 -12.71
N ALA A 126 16.89 -16.54 -11.68
CA ALA A 126 15.87 -17.54 -11.40
C ALA A 126 14.79 -17.51 -12.51
N ARG A 127 14.55 -18.66 -13.15
CA ARG A 127 13.61 -18.83 -14.28
C ARG A 127 12.36 -19.65 -13.91
N GLU A 128 12.08 -19.76 -12.63
CA GLU A 128 10.89 -20.41 -12.11
C GLU A 128 10.35 -19.56 -10.96
N LEU A 129 9.03 -19.41 -10.87
CA LEU A 129 8.41 -18.74 -9.75
C LEU A 129 8.53 -19.63 -8.49
N SER A 130 9.26 -19.12 -7.49
CA SER A 130 9.32 -19.69 -6.14
C SER A 130 8.68 -18.76 -5.13
N ILE A 131 7.88 -19.34 -4.23
CA ILE A 131 7.32 -18.64 -3.07
C ILE A 131 7.74 -19.41 -1.81
N PRO A 132 8.58 -18.83 -0.93
CA PRO A 132 8.89 -19.47 0.34
C PRO A 132 7.66 -19.47 1.23
N TYR A 133 7.43 -20.57 1.94
CA TYR A 133 6.34 -20.66 2.90
C TYR A 133 6.64 -21.73 3.95
N ARG A 134 6.73 -21.30 5.22
CA ARG A 134 6.96 -22.18 6.38
C ARG A 134 8.19 -23.10 6.23
N GLY A 135 9.29 -22.52 5.76
CA GLY A 135 10.57 -23.22 5.57
C GLY A 135 10.69 -24.07 4.31
N GLU A 136 9.66 -24.10 3.46
CA GLU A 136 9.70 -24.74 2.14
C GLU A 136 9.77 -23.69 1.03
N GLU A 137 10.51 -23.96 -0.05
CA GLU A 137 10.47 -23.20 -1.30
C GLU A 137 9.44 -23.84 -2.23
N LEU A 138 8.29 -23.18 -2.43
CA LEU A 138 7.21 -23.73 -3.23
C LEU A 138 7.37 -23.36 -4.71
N THR A 139 7.56 -24.38 -5.55
CA THR A 139 7.65 -24.25 -7.02
C THR A 139 6.77 -25.29 -7.72
N GLY A 140 6.68 -25.24 -9.06
CA GLY A 140 5.87 -26.16 -9.89
C GLY A 140 4.51 -26.55 -9.29
N ASP A 141 4.25 -27.86 -9.25
CA ASP A 141 3.01 -28.45 -8.73
C ASP A 141 2.78 -28.20 -7.24
N LEU A 142 3.85 -28.08 -6.44
CA LEU A 142 3.75 -27.79 -5.00
C LEU A 142 3.14 -26.40 -4.78
N LEU A 143 3.58 -25.41 -5.57
CA LEU A 143 3.00 -24.08 -5.54
C LEU A 143 1.53 -24.12 -5.98
N ARG A 144 1.20 -24.78 -7.09
CA ARG A 144 -0.20 -24.90 -7.55
C ARG A 144 -1.13 -25.50 -6.48
N ALA A 145 -0.71 -26.61 -5.90
CA ALA A 145 -1.46 -27.28 -4.84
C ALA A 145 -1.59 -26.40 -3.58
N ARG A 146 -0.58 -25.57 -3.27
CA ARG A 146 -0.67 -24.59 -2.17
C ARG A 146 -1.68 -23.50 -2.48
N LEU A 147 -1.65 -22.92 -3.68
CA LEU A 147 -2.58 -21.88 -4.11
C LEU A 147 -4.03 -22.37 -4.03
N ASP A 148 -4.31 -23.59 -4.51
CA ASP A 148 -5.64 -24.20 -4.43
C ASP A 148 -6.10 -24.39 -2.97
N LYS A 149 -5.19 -24.80 -2.08
CA LYS A 149 -5.48 -24.90 -0.63
C LYS A 149 -5.78 -23.54 -0.01
N TRP A 150 -5.05 -22.49 -0.38
CA TRP A 150 -5.32 -21.13 0.11
C TRP A 150 -6.65 -20.59 -0.39
N VAL A 151 -7.01 -20.83 -1.65
CA VAL A 151 -8.33 -20.47 -2.19
C VAL A 151 -9.44 -21.22 -1.45
N ALA A 152 -9.31 -22.53 -1.28
CA ALA A 152 -10.30 -23.34 -0.55
C ALA A 152 -10.47 -22.90 0.92
N ALA A 153 -9.40 -22.41 1.55
CA ALA A 153 -9.42 -21.86 2.90
C ALA A 153 -9.86 -20.38 2.96
N GLY A 154 -10.09 -19.73 1.81
CA GLY A 154 -10.41 -18.31 1.72
C GLY A 154 -9.28 -17.36 2.11
N VAL A 155 -8.03 -17.85 2.12
CA VAL A 155 -6.83 -17.08 2.48
C VAL A 155 -6.48 -16.07 1.39
N ILE A 156 -6.63 -16.47 0.13
CA ILE A 156 -6.50 -15.62 -1.06
C ILE A 156 -7.75 -15.77 -1.93
N GLU A 157 -8.05 -14.76 -2.74
CA GLU A 157 -9.13 -14.84 -3.72
C GLU A 157 -8.74 -15.71 -4.92
N PRO A 158 -9.69 -16.36 -5.62
CA PRO A 158 -9.40 -17.19 -6.79
C PRO A 158 -8.55 -16.47 -7.86
N SER A 159 -8.86 -15.20 -8.13
CA SER A 159 -8.10 -14.39 -9.08
C SER A 159 -6.63 -14.18 -8.69
N CYS A 160 -6.29 -14.23 -7.41
CA CYS A 160 -4.91 -14.21 -6.94
C CYS A 160 -4.18 -15.50 -7.36
N ALA A 161 -4.80 -16.65 -7.13
CA ALA A 161 -4.22 -17.95 -7.51
C ALA A 161 -4.07 -18.06 -9.03
N ASP A 162 -5.06 -17.61 -9.80
CA ASP A 162 -5.03 -17.67 -11.26
C ASP A 162 -3.92 -16.78 -11.84
N ALA A 163 -3.76 -15.56 -11.31
CA ALA A 163 -2.66 -14.66 -11.69
C ALA A 163 -1.28 -15.27 -11.42
N LEU A 164 -1.09 -15.88 -10.24
CA LEU A 164 0.18 -16.51 -9.88
C LEU A 164 0.49 -17.76 -10.72
N LYS A 165 -0.54 -18.55 -11.06
CA LYS A 165 -0.41 -19.69 -11.98
C LYS A 165 -0.02 -19.21 -13.38
N LEU A 166 -0.62 -18.11 -13.86
CA LEU A 166 -0.28 -17.54 -15.15
C LEU A 166 1.18 -17.06 -15.21
N VAL A 167 1.69 -16.45 -14.14
CA VAL A 167 3.13 -16.09 -14.05
C VAL A 167 4.00 -17.34 -14.02
N GLN A 168 3.58 -18.39 -13.32
CA GLN A 168 4.31 -19.66 -13.32
C GLN A 168 4.38 -20.29 -14.72
N ASP A 169 3.33 -20.14 -15.52
CA ASP A 169 3.27 -20.60 -16.91
C ASP A 169 4.07 -19.72 -17.89
N ASN A 170 4.49 -18.51 -17.48
CA ASN A 170 5.24 -17.54 -18.29
C ASN A 170 6.46 -16.99 -17.50
N PRO A 171 7.44 -17.84 -17.16
CA PRO A 171 8.54 -17.45 -16.28
C PRO A 171 9.45 -16.35 -16.84
N GLU A 172 9.44 -16.11 -18.15
CA GLU A 172 10.16 -15.01 -18.79
C GLU A 172 9.62 -13.62 -18.40
N TRP A 173 8.42 -13.54 -17.83
CA TRP A 173 7.85 -12.29 -17.32
C TRP A 173 8.55 -11.81 -16.04
N LEU A 174 9.14 -12.73 -15.27
CA LEU A 174 9.72 -12.44 -13.95
C LEU A 174 10.82 -11.38 -14.01
N SER A 175 11.57 -11.31 -15.11
CA SER A 175 12.64 -10.33 -15.31
C SER A 175 12.16 -8.95 -15.79
N LEU A 176 10.84 -8.73 -15.91
CA LEU A 176 10.23 -7.48 -16.38
C LEU A 176 10.84 -6.95 -17.70
N PRO A 177 10.86 -7.76 -18.79
CA PRO A 177 11.50 -7.37 -20.04
C PRO A 177 10.99 -6.01 -20.56
N GLY A 178 11.93 -5.13 -20.92
CA GLY A 178 11.62 -3.81 -21.48
C GLY A 178 11.16 -2.76 -20.46
N ARG A 179 11.30 -3.03 -19.16
CA ARG A 179 10.91 -2.11 -18.08
C ARG A 179 11.94 -2.12 -16.97
N ALA A 180 12.02 -1.01 -16.23
CA ALA A 180 12.78 -0.92 -15.00
C ALA A 180 11.87 -0.52 -13.84
N MET A 181 12.24 -0.91 -12.62
CA MET A 181 11.45 -0.65 -11.43
C MET A 181 12.06 0.45 -10.57
N LEU A 182 11.38 1.59 -10.41
CA LEU A 182 11.72 2.59 -9.41
C LEU A 182 11.07 2.22 -8.07
N VAL A 183 11.88 1.81 -7.10
CA VAL A 183 11.44 1.35 -5.78
C VAL A 183 11.67 2.45 -4.76
N LEU A 184 10.58 3.14 -4.37
CA LEU A 184 10.59 4.12 -3.30
C LEU A 184 10.49 3.40 -1.94
N GLY A 185 11.56 3.40 -1.17
CA GLY A 185 11.70 2.62 0.07
C GLY A 185 12.35 1.27 -0.18
N LEU A 186 13.57 1.26 -0.73
CA LEU A 186 14.33 0.05 -1.04
C LEU A 186 14.52 -0.89 0.17
N GLY A 187 14.64 -0.33 1.38
CA GLY A 187 14.78 -1.10 2.62
C GLY A 187 13.53 -1.86 3.09
N SER A 188 12.38 -1.71 2.43
CA SER A 188 11.11 -2.29 2.86
C SER A 188 11.10 -3.83 2.86
N GLU A 189 10.69 -4.45 3.96
CA GLU A 189 10.57 -5.92 4.10
C GLU A 189 9.55 -6.51 3.12
N MET A 190 8.53 -5.75 2.75
CA MET A 190 7.50 -6.16 1.77
C MET A 190 7.79 -5.66 0.35
N GLY A 191 8.90 -4.94 0.14
CA GLY A 191 9.29 -4.42 -1.16
C GLY A 191 9.66 -5.55 -2.14
N PRO A 192 9.52 -5.34 -3.46
CA PRO A 192 9.77 -6.37 -4.46
C PRO A 192 11.25 -6.45 -4.88
N ALA A 193 12.08 -5.49 -4.47
CA ALA A 193 13.42 -5.28 -5.02
C ALA A 193 14.28 -6.54 -5.02
N ARG A 194 14.34 -7.27 -3.90
CA ARG A 194 15.12 -8.51 -3.81
C ARG A 194 14.64 -9.56 -4.81
N ARG A 195 13.33 -9.75 -4.97
CA ARG A 195 12.75 -10.71 -5.91
C ARG A 195 13.00 -10.32 -7.36
N LEU A 196 12.79 -9.06 -7.70
CA LEU A 196 13.07 -8.53 -9.04
C LEU A 196 14.55 -8.68 -9.42
N LEU A 197 15.46 -8.36 -8.50
CA LEU A 197 16.89 -8.55 -8.72
C LEU A 197 17.25 -10.04 -8.90
N GLN A 198 16.65 -10.95 -8.11
CA GLN A 198 16.86 -12.39 -8.28
C GLN A 198 16.40 -12.89 -9.65
N TRP A 199 15.31 -12.33 -10.19
CA TRP A 199 14.80 -12.64 -11.51
C TRP A 199 15.55 -11.95 -12.67
N GLY A 200 16.45 -11.01 -12.37
CA GLY A 200 17.29 -10.36 -13.37
C GLY A 200 16.84 -8.98 -13.83
N ALA A 201 15.88 -8.35 -13.15
CA ALA A 201 15.36 -7.03 -13.53
C ALA A 201 16.33 -5.87 -13.17
N ASP A 202 16.15 -4.73 -13.85
CA ASP A 202 16.74 -3.44 -13.47
C ASP A 202 15.88 -2.74 -12.40
N VAL A 203 16.51 -2.42 -11.27
CA VAL A 203 15.87 -1.75 -10.13
C VAL A 203 16.59 -0.45 -9.83
N LEU A 204 15.85 0.66 -9.85
CA LEU A 204 16.29 1.96 -9.34
C LEU A 204 15.84 2.05 -7.88
N GLY A 205 16.79 1.96 -6.95
CA GLY A 205 16.52 1.90 -5.52
C GLY A 205 16.61 3.27 -4.85
N VAL A 206 15.53 3.70 -4.21
CA VAL A 206 15.47 4.96 -3.45
C VAL A 206 15.30 4.67 -1.96
N ASP A 207 16.20 5.21 -1.16
CA ASP A 207 16.14 5.18 0.30
C ASP A 207 17.01 6.31 0.87
N LEU A 208 16.95 6.52 2.18
CA LEU A 208 17.74 7.53 2.87
C LEU A 208 19.25 7.24 2.75
N PRO A 209 20.12 8.28 2.77
CA PRO A 209 21.57 8.08 2.80
C PRO A 209 22.06 7.19 3.95
N SER A 210 21.37 7.20 5.09
CA SER A 210 21.66 6.37 6.25
C SER A 210 21.09 4.94 6.19
N SER A 211 20.42 4.56 5.09
CA SER A 211 19.76 3.26 5.01
C SER A 211 20.77 2.12 5.03
N PRO A 212 20.57 1.09 5.89
CA PRO A 212 21.42 -0.10 5.87
C PRO A 212 21.21 -0.97 4.62
N ALA A 213 20.20 -0.66 3.80
CA ALA A 213 19.92 -1.39 2.56
C ALA A 213 21.11 -1.35 1.59
N TRP A 214 21.88 -0.24 1.56
CA TRP A 214 23.01 -0.08 0.65
C TRP A 214 24.08 -1.14 0.85
N ASP A 215 24.54 -1.30 2.10
CA ASP A 215 25.58 -2.28 2.42
C ASP A 215 25.07 -3.70 2.34
N ARG A 216 23.79 -3.94 2.69
CA ARG A 216 23.14 -5.24 2.51
C ARG A 216 23.14 -5.67 1.04
N PHE A 217 22.68 -4.83 0.12
CA PHE A 217 22.63 -5.18 -1.30
C PHE A 217 24.02 -5.31 -1.93
N ARG A 218 25.02 -4.53 -1.48
CA ARG A 218 26.42 -4.74 -1.87
C ARG A 218 26.93 -6.11 -1.44
N ALA A 219 26.68 -6.51 -0.20
CA ALA A 219 27.10 -7.81 0.32
C ALA A 219 26.37 -8.98 -0.37
N GLU A 220 25.16 -8.75 -0.86
CA GLU A 220 24.29 -9.76 -1.48
C GLU A 220 24.42 -9.85 -3.01
N ALA A 221 25.38 -9.16 -3.65
CA ALA A 221 25.52 -9.12 -5.12
C ALA A 221 25.72 -10.51 -5.77
N SER A 222 26.19 -11.51 -5.02
CA SER A 222 26.31 -12.91 -5.47
C SER A 222 25.00 -13.70 -5.41
N THR A 223 23.94 -13.13 -4.86
CA THR A 223 22.65 -13.81 -4.64
C THR A 223 21.56 -13.41 -5.63
N PHE A 224 21.83 -12.44 -6.50
CA PHE A 224 20.90 -11.96 -7.51
C PHE A 224 21.59 -11.73 -8.85
N ALA A 225 20.79 -11.64 -9.92
CA ALA A 225 21.28 -11.56 -11.30
C ALA A 225 21.03 -10.20 -11.97
N GLY A 226 20.09 -9.42 -11.44
CA GLY A 226 19.70 -8.11 -11.93
C GLY A 226 20.67 -7.00 -11.56
N ARG A 227 20.24 -5.76 -11.79
CA ARG A 227 21.05 -4.56 -11.57
C ARG A 227 20.33 -3.62 -10.61
N LEU A 228 21.03 -3.19 -9.57
CA LEU A 228 20.53 -2.17 -8.65
C LEU A 228 21.25 -0.85 -8.93
N HIS A 229 20.51 0.15 -9.38
CA HIS A 229 20.96 1.52 -9.57
C HIS A 229 20.64 2.35 -8.33
N ILE A 230 21.65 3.04 -7.79
CA ILE A 230 21.58 3.78 -6.54
C ILE A 230 21.97 5.23 -6.81
N PRO A 231 21.15 6.22 -6.38
CA PRO A 231 21.53 7.63 -6.50
C PRO A 231 22.70 7.92 -5.57
N THR A 232 23.66 8.74 -6.03
CA THR A 232 24.79 9.17 -5.21
C THR A 232 24.92 10.69 -5.15
N ASP A 233 25.39 11.19 -4.01
CA ASP A 233 25.82 12.58 -3.86
C ASP A 233 27.11 12.87 -4.67
N ALA A 234 27.58 14.12 -4.61
CA ALA A 234 28.80 14.56 -5.32
C ALA A 234 30.09 13.85 -4.85
N ASP A 235 30.10 13.31 -3.62
CA ASP A 235 31.22 12.55 -3.07
C ASP A 235 31.07 11.04 -3.33
N GLY A 236 30.02 10.61 -4.04
CA GLY A 236 29.72 9.21 -4.32
C GLY A 236 29.03 8.46 -3.18
N ARG A 237 28.51 9.16 -2.15
CA ARG A 237 27.76 8.50 -1.06
C ARG A 237 26.35 8.14 -1.54
N PRO A 238 25.84 6.93 -1.23
CA PRO A 238 24.55 6.48 -1.70
C PRO A 238 23.38 7.14 -0.98
N GLY A 239 22.25 7.21 -1.66
CA GLY A 239 20.93 7.54 -1.11
C GLY A 239 20.46 8.95 -1.41
N ILE A 240 19.17 9.17 -1.23
CA ILE A 240 18.48 10.43 -1.50
C ILE A 240 17.21 10.52 -0.65
N ASP A 241 16.95 11.67 -0.04
CA ASP A 241 15.77 11.86 0.80
C ASP A 241 14.59 12.39 -0.01
N LEU A 242 13.55 11.57 -0.16
CA LEU A 242 12.30 11.91 -0.86
C LEU A 242 11.62 13.19 -0.32
N LEU A 243 11.82 13.53 0.96
CA LEU A 243 11.19 14.71 1.55
C LEU A 243 11.94 16.00 1.27
N THR A 244 13.27 15.94 1.15
CA THR A 244 14.13 17.15 1.07
C THR A 244 14.84 17.31 -0.26
N GLN A 245 14.90 16.25 -1.08
CA GLN A 245 15.61 16.19 -2.37
C GLN A 245 14.69 15.68 -3.49
N LEU A 246 13.39 16.02 -3.42
CA LEU A 246 12.39 15.55 -4.38
C LEU A 246 12.68 15.98 -5.84
N PRO A 247 13.06 17.25 -6.13
CA PRO A 247 13.45 17.65 -7.48
C PRO A 247 14.68 16.90 -7.99
N GLU A 248 15.71 16.71 -7.15
CA GLU A 248 16.91 15.95 -7.48
C GLU A 248 16.59 14.47 -7.77
N LEU A 249 15.67 13.88 -7.01
CA LEU A 249 15.21 12.51 -7.26
C LEU A 249 14.49 12.39 -8.60
N ALA A 250 13.62 13.36 -8.93
CA ALA A 250 12.93 13.40 -10.20
C ALA A 250 13.91 13.54 -11.39
N ALA A 251 14.97 14.34 -11.23
CA ALA A 251 16.03 14.47 -12.22
C ALA A 251 16.85 13.18 -12.36
N TRP A 252 17.22 12.55 -11.24
CA TRP A 252 17.95 11.29 -11.24
C TRP A 252 17.14 10.16 -11.89
N ALA A 253 15.86 10.01 -11.55
CA ALA A 253 15.00 8.97 -12.11
C ALA A 253 14.96 9.04 -13.65
N ARG A 254 14.89 10.25 -14.22
CA ARG A 254 14.96 10.48 -15.67
C ARG A 254 16.32 10.12 -16.26
N ALA A 255 17.39 10.57 -15.62
CA ALA A 255 18.74 10.38 -16.13
C ALA A 255 19.22 8.92 -16.02
N ALA A 256 18.79 8.20 -14.98
CA ALA A 256 19.25 6.85 -14.67
C ALA A 256 18.38 5.73 -15.25
N ALA A 257 17.16 6.04 -15.72
CA ALA A 257 16.23 5.03 -16.24
C ALA A 257 16.79 4.32 -17.48
N PRO A 258 17.04 2.99 -17.43
CA PRO A 258 17.50 2.24 -18.60
C PRO A 258 16.34 1.86 -19.55
N ALA A 259 15.11 1.99 -19.09
CA ALA A 259 13.85 1.68 -19.79
C ALA A 259 12.70 2.45 -19.11
N PRO A 260 11.50 2.52 -19.72
CA PRO A 260 10.34 3.13 -19.06
C PRO A 260 10.12 2.55 -17.66
N LEU A 261 9.90 3.44 -16.70
CA LEU A 261 9.80 3.08 -15.29
C LEU A 261 8.41 2.56 -14.95
N THR A 262 8.38 1.56 -14.08
CA THR A 262 7.26 1.33 -13.16
C THR A 262 7.62 1.95 -11.81
N VAL A 263 6.79 2.85 -11.28
CA VAL A 263 7.04 3.49 -9.98
C VAL A 263 6.29 2.74 -8.89
N GLY A 264 7.02 2.23 -7.90
CA GLY A 264 6.43 1.53 -6.77
C GLY A 264 6.75 2.16 -5.42
N SER A 265 5.73 2.33 -4.59
CA SER A 265 5.82 2.98 -3.27
C SER A 265 5.73 1.97 -2.13
N TYR A 266 6.88 1.66 -1.51
CA TYR A 266 7.02 0.64 -0.45
C TYR A 266 7.53 1.20 0.88
N PHE A 267 7.78 2.51 0.95
CA PHE A 267 8.18 3.20 2.17
C PHE A 267 7.13 3.11 3.28
N TYR A 268 7.61 3.28 4.50
CA TYR A 268 6.77 3.41 5.69
C TYR A 268 7.39 4.41 6.66
N ALA A 269 6.54 5.25 7.25
CA ALA A 269 6.91 6.06 8.40
C ALA A 269 5.76 6.12 9.40
N ASP A 270 6.08 6.52 10.64
CA ASP A 270 5.08 6.71 11.69
C ASP A 270 4.44 8.12 11.57
N GLY A 271 3.12 8.20 11.80
CA GLY A 271 2.42 9.47 11.97
C GLY A 271 2.42 10.38 10.73
N GLY A 272 2.70 11.67 10.94
CA GLY A 272 2.63 12.70 9.89
C GLY A 272 3.64 12.50 8.76
N THR A 273 4.83 11.96 9.07
CA THR A 273 5.89 11.71 8.09
C THR A 273 5.44 10.77 6.98
N HIS A 274 4.55 9.81 7.26
CA HIS A 274 3.99 8.95 6.23
C HIS A 274 3.13 9.71 5.22
N VAL A 275 2.37 10.71 5.68
CA VAL A 275 1.56 11.57 4.80
C VAL A 275 2.48 12.45 3.94
N GLN A 276 3.56 12.98 4.53
CA GLN A 276 4.57 13.75 3.79
C GLN A 276 5.21 12.91 2.68
N LEU A 277 5.65 11.68 3.00
CA LEU A 277 6.22 10.75 2.02
C LEU A 277 5.20 10.39 0.93
N SER A 278 3.93 10.20 1.31
CA SER A 278 2.87 9.87 0.34
C SER A 278 2.53 11.04 -0.58
N SER A 279 2.54 12.27 -0.08
CA SER A 279 2.35 13.48 -0.88
C SER A 279 3.54 13.72 -1.82
N ALA A 280 4.77 13.55 -1.33
CA ALA A 280 5.99 13.64 -2.13
C ALA A 280 6.01 12.60 -3.26
N ALA A 281 5.73 11.34 -2.94
CA ALA A 281 5.67 10.26 -3.92
C ALA A 281 4.55 10.46 -4.96
N ASP A 282 3.39 10.97 -4.55
CA ASP A 282 2.29 11.27 -5.48
C ASP A 282 2.67 12.41 -6.45
N ALA A 283 3.33 13.47 -5.97
CA ALA A 283 3.85 14.53 -6.83
C ALA A 283 4.90 14.00 -7.82
N LEU A 284 5.84 13.16 -7.36
CA LEU A 284 6.81 12.49 -8.22
C LEU A 284 6.15 11.61 -9.28
N VAL A 285 5.12 10.84 -8.90
CA VAL A 285 4.38 9.98 -9.83
C VAL A 285 3.71 10.81 -10.92
N VAL A 286 3.04 11.91 -10.55
CA VAL A 286 2.40 12.80 -11.54
C VAL A 286 3.42 13.37 -12.51
N ASP A 287 4.56 13.84 -11.98
CA ASP A 287 5.65 14.42 -12.78
C ASP A 287 6.24 13.40 -13.77
N LEU A 288 6.58 12.19 -13.31
CA LEU A 288 7.18 11.15 -14.15
C LEU A 288 6.19 10.50 -15.14
N LEU A 289 4.89 10.48 -14.83
CA LEU A 289 3.87 10.06 -15.80
C LEU A 289 3.66 11.14 -16.87
N GLY A 290 3.77 12.43 -16.49
CA GLY A 290 3.52 13.56 -17.39
C GLY A 290 4.48 13.65 -18.58
N ASP A 291 5.71 13.14 -18.46
CA ASP A 291 6.70 13.10 -19.54
C ASP A 291 7.00 11.68 -20.05
N ASN A 292 6.23 10.67 -19.61
CA ASN A 292 6.39 9.26 -19.94
C ASN A 292 7.70 8.60 -19.46
N THR A 293 8.43 9.23 -18.53
CA THR A 293 9.54 8.54 -17.84
C THR A 293 9.02 7.31 -17.10
N ALA A 294 7.83 7.42 -16.49
CA ALA A 294 7.07 6.31 -15.96
C ALA A 294 5.87 5.98 -16.87
N THR A 295 5.53 4.69 -16.97
CA THR A 295 4.36 4.22 -17.74
C THR A 295 3.42 3.33 -16.95
N ALA A 296 3.84 2.91 -15.76
CA ALA A 296 3.05 2.08 -14.87
C ALA A 296 3.33 2.38 -13.39
N LEU A 297 2.40 2.00 -12.52
CA LEU A 297 2.51 2.18 -11.07
C LEU A 297 2.33 0.85 -10.33
N ALA A 298 2.95 0.72 -9.16
CA ALA A 298 2.78 -0.43 -8.28
C ALA A 298 2.57 -0.02 -6.82
N TYR A 299 1.53 -0.57 -6.18
CA TYR A 299 1.19 -0.29 -4.79
C TYR A 299 0.78 -1.56 -4.04
N LEU A 300 1.10 -1.58 -2.75
CA LEU A 300 0.57 -2.58 -1.82
C LEU A 300 -0.54 -1.93 -1.00
N ALA A 301 -1.77 -2.43 -1.16
CA ALA A 301 -2.89 -2.00 -0.35
C ALA A 301 -2.86 -2.78 0.97
N THR A 302 -2.84 -2.06 2.10
CA THR A 302 -2.85 -2.67 3.43
C THR A 302 -4.16 -3.43 3.66
N PRO A 303 -4.14 -4.66 4.20
CA PRO A 303 -5.38 -5.42 4.47
C PRO A 303 -6.23 -4.77 5.55
N MET A 304 -5.63 -3.92 6.39
CA MET A 304 -6.29 -3.16 7.46
C MET A 304 -6.85 -1.83 6.94
N ASP A 305 -7.60 -1.87 5.85
CA ASP A 305 -8.28 -0.71 5.26
C ASP A 305 -9.70 -1.10 4.82
N THR A 306 -10.45 -0.13 4.30
CA THR A 306 -11.79 -0.35 3.76
C THR A 306 -11.73 -0.72 2.29
N PHE A 307 -12.40 -1.80 1.87
CA PHE A 307 -12.46 -2.25 0.47
C PHE A 307 -13.90 -2.53 0.07
N VAL A 308 -14.20 -2.45 -1.21
CA VAL A 308 -15.37 -3.14 -1.73
C VAL A 308 -14.97 -4.61 -1.91
N VAL A 309 -15.83 -5.53 -1.52
CA VAL A 309 -15.62 -6.96 -1.77
C VAL A 309 -16.73 -7.49 -2.67
N PRO A 310 -16.43 -8.47 -3.53
CA PRO A 310 -17.43 -9.17 -4.34
C PRO A 310 -18.56 -9.81 -3.52
N ALA A 311 -19.67 -10.13 -4.19
CA ALA A 311 -20.86 -10.68 -3.53
C ALA A 311 -20.62 -12.04 -2.85
N ASP A 312 -19.82 -12.91 -3.48
CA ASP A 312 -19.50 -14.24 -2.99
C ASP A 312 -18.69 -14.19 -1.67
N VAL A 313 -17.88 -13.14 -1.46
CA VAL A 313 -17.18 -12.89 -0.19
C VAL A 313 -18.20 -12.62 0.92
N ARG A 314 -19.21 -11.79 0.68
CA ARG A 314 -20.27 -11.52 1.66
C ARG A 314 -21.11 -12.77 1.93
N GLU A 315 -21.40 -13.55 0.90
CA GLU A 315 -22.14 -14.81 1.01
C GLU A 315 -21.37 -15.82 1.87
N ALA A 316 -20.07 -15.99 1.62
CA ALA A 316 -19.20 -16.83 2.42
C ALA A 316 -19.15 -16.38 3.90
N SER A 317 -19.00 -15.08 4.15
CA SER A 317 -19.08 -14.51 5.51
C SER A 317 -20.42 -14.80 6.18
N THR A 318 -21.53 -14.71 5.45
CA THR A 318 -22.87 -15.01 5.95
C THR A 318 -23.06 -16.51 6.23
N ALA A 319 -22.53 -17.39 5.38
CA ALA A 319 -22.54 -18.83 5.60
C ALA A 319 -21.67 -19.22 6.81
N ALA A 320 -20.48 -18.62 6.96
CA ALA A 320 -19.62 -18.78 8.13
C ALA A 320 -20.35 -18.35 9.42
N LEU A 321 -21.10 -17.24 9.35
CA LEU A 321 -21.94 -16.74 10.43
C LEU A 321 -23.11 -17.69 10.77
N ALA A 322 -23.70 -18.36 9.79
CA ALA A 322 -24.79 -19.31 9.98
C ALA A 322 -24.32 -20.68 10.50
N SER A 323 -23.15 -21.14 10.08
CA SER A 323 -22.56 -22.44 10.45
C SER A 323 -21.99 -22.50 11.88
N ARG A 324 -22.01 -21.38 12.63
CA ARG A 324 -21.55 -21.34 14.02
C ARG A 324 -22.36 -22.29 14.90
N ARG A 325 -21.68 -23.04 15.77
CA ARG A 325 -22.34 -23.94 16.74
C ARG A 325 -23.27 -23.14 17.65
N ILE A 326 -24.38 -23.75 18.07
CA ILE A 326 -25.34 -23.13 19.01
C ILE A 326 -24.66 -22.74 20.33
N THR A 327 -23.61 -23.47 20.72
CA THR A 327 -22.75 -23.23 21.90
C THR A 327 -21.57 -22.28 21.64
N ASP A 328 -21.54 -21.56 20.52
CA ASP A 328 -20.43 -20.63 20.22
C ASP A 328 -20.38 -19.50 21.25
N VAL A 329 -19.36 -19.56 22.11
CA VAL A 329 -19.04 -18.56 23.14
C VAL A 329 -18.98 -17.15 22.54
N LYS A 330 -18.59 -17.00 21.26
CA LYS A 330 -18.55 -15.70 20.57
C LYS A 330 -19.95 -15.07 20.45
N ARG A 331 -21.01 -15.86 20.25
CA ARG A 331 -22.41 -15.38 20.20
C ARG A 331 -22.86 -14.86 21.58
N VAL A 332 -22.54 -15.60 22.63
CA VAL A 332 -22.88 -15.23 24.02
C VAL A 332 -22.12 -13.96 24.43
N VAL A 333 -20.82 -13.90 24.17
CA VAL A 333 -19.98 -12.72 24.44
C VAL A 333 -20.46 -11.51 23.63
N GLY A 334 -20.81 -11.70 22.36
CA GLY A 334 -21.39 -10.64 21.52
C GLY A 334 -22.69 -10.09 22.12
N ALA A 335 -23.63 -10.95 22.50
CA ALA A 335 -24.89 -10.53 23.14
C ALA A 335 -24.66 -9.80 24.48
N LEU A 336 -23.81 -10.35 25.35
CA LEU A 336 -23.48 -9.75 26.67
C LEU A 336 -22.81 -8.38 26.54
N THR A 337 -22.04 -8.16 25.48
CA THR A 337 -21.38 -6.87 25.21
C THR A 337 -22.25 -5.89 24.42
N ARG A 338 -23.54 -6.19 24.22
CA ARG A 338 -24.45 -5.42 23.36
C ARG A 338 -23.88 -5.23 21.95
N HIS A 339 -23.28 -6.30 21.42
CA HIS A 339 -22.58 -6.34 20.14
C HIS A 339 -21.42 -5.35 20.01
N LYS A 340 -20.77 -4.95 21.12
CA LYS A 340 -19.48 -4.26 21.01
C LYS A 340 -18.35 -5.21 20.58
N LEU A 341 -18.51 -6.51 20.84
CA LEU A 341 -17.65 -7.57 20.32
C LEU A 341 -18.42 -8.44 19.33
N PHE A 342 -17.70 -9.02 18.37
CA PHE A 342 -18.26 -9.95 17.39
C PHE A 342 -19.46 -9.39 16.60
N CYS A 343 -19.37 -8.11 16.18
CA CYS A 343 -20.27 -7.54 15.19
C CYS A 343 -20.21 -8.34 13.90
N ARG A 344 -21.32 -8.47 13.19
CA ARG A 344 -21.35 -9.03 11.85
C ARG A 344 -20.41 -8.22 10.92
N ASN A 345 -19.63 -8.91 10.09
CA ASN A 345 -18.67 -8.26 9.19
C ASN A 345 -19.37 -7.37 8.16
N TYR A 346 -20.41 -7.90 7.51
CA TYR A 346 -21.18 -7.21 6.49
C TYR A 346 -22.66 -7.09 6.88
N PRO A 347 -23.33 -5.97 6.57
CA PRO A 347 -24.79 -5.89 6.66
C PRO A 347 -25.47 -7.00 5.85
N ALA A 348 -26.70 -7.37 6.22
CA ALA A 348 -27.51 -8.27 5.41
C ALA A 348 -27.86 -7.61 4.06
N GLY A 349 -27.76 -8.34 2.95
CA GLY A 349 -28.05 -7.81 1.61
C GLY A 349 -27.60 -8.73 0.47
N GLN A 350 -27.69 -8.21 -0.75
CA GLN A 350 -27.24 -8.84 -2.02
C GLN A 350 -26.21 -7.94 -2.74
N GLY A 351 -25.42 -8.48 -3.69
CA GLY A 351 -24.37 -7.73 -4.41
C GLY A 351 -23.06 -7.48 -3.64
N PRO A 352 -22.15 -6.63 -4.14
CA PRO A 352 -20.90 -6.29 -3.45
C PRO A 352 -21.15 -5.62 -2.09
N ALA A 353 -20.13 -5.60 -1.23
CA ALA A 353 -20.23 -5.04 0.11
C ALA A 353 -18.96 -4.27 0.51
N VAL A 354 -19.10 -3.33 1.44
CA VAL A 354 -17.95 -2.62 2.00
C VAL A 354 -17.37 -3.44 3.17
N HIS A 355 -16.15 -3.96 2.99
CA HIS A 355 -15.34 -4.52 4.07
C HIS A 355 -14.63 -3.41 4.80
N ASP A 356 -14.78 -3.36 6.12
CA ASP A 356 -14.16 -2.33 6.96
C ASP A 356 -13.20 -3.00 7.96
N ALA A 357 -11.92 -2.99 7.62
CA ALA A 357 -10.85 -3.49 8.48
C ALA A 357 -10.06 -2.37 9.18
N LEU A 358 -10.56 -1.13 9.19
CA LEU A 358 -9.85 -0.01 9.82
C LEU A 358 -9.71 -0.25 11.34
N VAL A 359 -8.49 -0.02 11.83
CA VAL A 359 -8.11 -0.21 13.23
C VAL A 359 -7.83 1.13 13.88
N PRO A 360 -8.58 1.53 14.93
CA PRO A 360 -8.41 2.83 15.59
C PRO A 360 -6.96 3.17 15.97
N GLN A 361 -6.18 2.16 16.38
CA GLN A 361 -4.80 2.27 16.84
C GLN A 361 -3.81 2.73 15.75
N GLN A 362 -4.10 2.49 14.46
CA GLN A 362 -3.24 2.97 13.36
C GLN A 362 -3.31 4.49 13.20
N GLY A 363 -4.50 5.06 13.44
CA GLY A 363 -4.75 6.49 13.44
C GLY A 363 -5.01 7.09 12.05
N PRO A 364 -5.47 8.35 12.03
CA PRO A 364 -5.91 9.00 10.80
C PRO A 364 -4.78 9.26 9.80
N ASN A 365 -3.56 9.55 10.26
CA ASN A 365 -2.44 9.86 9.36
C ASN A 365 -1.97 8.61 8.59
N TYR A 366 -1.93 7.45 9.25
CA TYR A 366 -1.63 6.19 8.56
C TYR A 366 -2.70 5.88 7.50
N THR A 367 -3.97 6.03 7.88
CA THR A 367 -5.11 5.80 6.97
C THR A 367 -5.06 6.74 5.77
N LEU A 368 -4.83 8.04 6.00
CA LEU A 368 -4.69 9.01 4.93
C LEU A 368 -3.51 8.65 4.00
N ALA A 369 -2.33 8.38 4.56
CA ALA A 369 -1.14 8.05 3.76
C ALA A 369 -1.37 6.85 2.82
N LYS A 370 -1.97 5.78 3.35
CA LYS A 370 -2.35 4.61 2.53
C LYS A 370 -3.44 4.92 1.52
N ARG A 371 -4.35 5.84 1.84
CA ARG A 371 -5.39 6.28 0.90
C ARG A 371 -4.86 7.11 -0.25
N VAL A 372 -3.84 7.93 -0.05
CA VAL A 372 -3.17 8.65 -1.13
C VAL A 372 -2.66 7.69 -2.20
N GLN A 373 -1.99 6.61 -1.78
CA GLN A 373 -1.49 5.57 -2.69
C GLN A 373 -2.64 4.93 -3.51
N ARG A 374 -3.74 4.58 -2.84
CA ARG A 374 -4.92 3.97 -3.48
C ARG A 374 -5.70 4.92 -4.39
N TRP A 375 -5.82 6.19 -4.01
CA TRP A 375 -6.45 7.22 -4.84
C TRP A 375 -5.64 7.48 -6.10
N ARG A 376 -4.31 7.51 -6.01
CA ARG A 376 -3.45 7.61 -7.21
C ARG A 376 -3.57 6.39 -8.10
N ALA A 377 -3.57 5.19 -7.52
CA ALA A 377 -3.81 3.96 -8.28
C ALA A 377 -5.14 4.02 -9.05
N THR A 378 -6.20 4.52 -8.40
CA THR A 378 -7.53 4.70 -9.02
C THR A 378 -7.51 5.70 -10.17
N SER A 379 -6.98 6.90 -9.95
CA SER A 379 -6.99 7.96 -10.96
C SER A 379 -6.08 7.63 -12.15
N ALA A 380 -4.88 7.08 -11.90
CA ALA A 380 -3.98 6.67 -12.98
C ALA A 380 -4.57 5.52 -13.81
N PHE A 381 -5.25 4.56 -13.17
CA PHE A 381 -5.94 3.48 -13.89
C PHE A 381 -7.09 4.04 -14.75
N ALA A 382 -7.86 5.00 -14.24
CA ALA A 382 -8.89 5.69 -15.00
C ALA A 382 -8.31 6.50 -16.18
N ASP A 383 -7.14 7.11 -16.00
CA ASP A 383 -6.46 7.94 -17.01
C ASP A 383 -5.77 7.14 -18.13
N GLY A 384 -5.70 5.82 -18.03
CA GLY A 384 -5.15 4.99 -19.10
C GLY A 384 -3.91 4.19 -18.74
N HIS A 385 -3.34 4.40 -17.55
CA HIS A 385 -2.07 3.80 -17.16
C HIS A 385 -2.23 2.36 -16.66
N THR A 386 -1.17 1.56 -16.81
CA THR A 386 -1.08 0.25 -16.17
C THR A 386 -0.81 0.43 -14.68
N VAL A 387 -1.58 -0.24 -13.82
CA VAL A 387 -1.47 -0.10 -12.38
C VAL A 387 -1.54 -1.49 -11.76
N SER A 388 -0.53 -1.85 -10.97
CA SER A 388 -0.55 -3.01 -10.07
C SER A 388 -0.96 -2.52 -8.68
N VAL A 389 -2.16 -2.81 -8.20
CA VAL A 389 -2.58 -2.50 -6.83
C VAL A 389 -3.16 -3.75 -6.19
N ASN A 390 -2.39 -4.35 -5.28
CA ASN A 390 -2.72 -5.65 -4.70
C ASN A 390 -2.96 -5.55 -3.20
N VAL A 391 -4.06 -6.13 -2.72
CA VAL A 391 -4.36 -6.24 -1.29
C VAL A 391 -3.42 -7.26 -0.68
N ALA A 392 -2.48 -6.75 0.12
CA ALA A 392 -1.47 -7.55 0.78
C ALA A 392 -2.06 -8.39 1.93
N PRO A 393 -1.49 -9.57 2.22
CA PRO A 393 -1.86 -10.32 3.41
C PRO A 393 -1.37 -9.63 4.69
N ALA A 394 -2.02 -9.96 5.81
CA ALA A 394 -1.48 -9.62 7.12
C ALA A 394 -0.11 -10.29 7.27
N THR A 395 0.93 -9.50 7.49
CA THR A 395 2.33 -9.94 7.41
C THR A 395 3.07 -9.53 8.68
N ASP A 396 3.79 -10.44 9.32
CA ASP A 396 4.47 -10.25 10.62
C ASP A 396 5.80 -9.46 10.53
N THR A 397 5.77 -8.35 9.80
CA THR A 397 6.91 -7.42 9.66
C THR A 397 7.35 -6.82 10.99
N TYR A 398 8.59 -6.35 11.06
CA TYR A 398 9.12 -5.67 12.24
C TYR A 398 8.31 -4.39 12.56
N SER A 399 7.87 -3.67 11.53
CA SER A 399 7.06 -2.44 11.70
C SER A 399 5.70 -2.67 12.36
N VAL A 400 5.16 -3.90 12.26
CA VAL A 400 3.93 -4.31 12.96
C VAL A 400 4.26 -4.89 14.34
N THR A 401 5.23 -5.79 14.41
CA THR A 401 5.55 -6.54 15.63
C THR A 401 6.23 -5.69 16.70
N LYS A 402 6.81 -4.52 16.34
CA LYS A 402 7.28 -3.51 17.31
C LYS A 402 6.16 -3.02 18.25
N ASN A 403 4.90 -3.11 17.82
CA ASN A 403 3.74 -2.84 18.68
C ASN A 403 3.23 -4.13 19.33
N LYS A 404 3.41 -4.26 20.65
CA LYS A 404 3.04 -5.46 21.42
C LYS A 404 1.58 -5.89 21.25
N ILE A 405 0.64 -4.95 21.11
CA ILE A 405 -0.78 -5.27 20.94
C ILE A 405 -1.01 -5.94 19.59
N LEU A 406 -0.42 -5.39 18.52
CA LEU A 406 -0.53 -5.96 17.18
C LEU A 406 0.19 -7.31 17.09
N ALA A 407 1.39 -7.43 17.68
CA ALA A 407 2.12 -8.70 17.76
C ALA A 407 1.30 -9.81 18.43
N ASN A 408 0.68 -9.53 19.59
CA ASN A 408 -0.18 -10.50 20.27
C ASN A 408 -1.46 -10.81 19.48
N THR A 409 -2.00 -9.82 18.77
CA THR A 409 -3.16 -10.02 17.89
C THR A 409 -2.83 -10.99 16.77
N TYR A 410 -1.65 -10.89 16.15
CA TYR A 410 -1.21 -11.78 15.08
C TYR A 410 -1.02 -13.21 15.60
N LYS A 411 -0.41 -13.39 16.77
CA LYS A 411 -0.31 -14.71 17.44
C LYS A 411 -1.69 -15.35 17.68
N GLY A 412 -2.71 -14.54 17.96
CA GLY A 412 -4.08 -14.99 18.17
C GLY A 412 -4.91 -15.15 16.89
N ALA A 413 -4.44 -14.64 15.75
CA ALA A 413 -5.22 -14.53 14.51
C ALA A 413 -5.63 -15.92 13.96
N HIS A 414 -4.77 -16.93 14.11
CA HIS A 414 -5.07 -18.31 13.72
C HIS A 414 -6.31 -18.89 14.41
N ALA A 415 -6.70 -18.40 15.61
CA ALA A 415 -7.95 -18.81 16.27
C ALA A 415 -9.23 -18.36 15.54
N PHE A 416 -9.06 -17.50 14.52
CA PHE A 416 -10.09 -17.02 13.62
C PHE A 416 -9.87 -17.55 12.18
N GLY A 417 -8.92 -18.46 11.97
CA GLY A 417 -8.58 -18.95 10.62
C GLY A 417 -7.95 -17.88 9.73
N ILE A 418 -7.40 -16.82 10.33
CA ILE A 418 -6.63 -15.80 9.61
C ILE A 418 -5.20 -16.31 9.47
N GLU A 419 -4.68 -16.29 8.25
CA GLU A 419 -3.29 -16.62 7.96
C GLU A 419 -2.45 -15.35 8.05
N ILE A 420 -1.41 -15.40 8.90
CA ILE A 420 -0.38 -14.38 8.98
C ILE A 420 0.82 -14.90 8.20
N PHE A 421 1.26 -14.12 7.21
CA PHE A 421 2.33 -14.49 6.29
C PHE A 421 3.68 -13.98 6.82
N GLU A 422 4.74 -14.74 6.54
CA GLU A 422 6.12 -14.27 6.70
C GLU A 422 6.42 -13.19 5.65
N PRO A 423 7.31 -12.21 5.92
CA PRO A 423 7.55 -11.10 4.99
C PRO A 423 8.08 -11.56 3.64
N ASP A 424 8.93 -12.60 3.63
CA ASP A 424 9.49 -13.17 2.40
C ASP A 424 8.42 -13.87 1.54
N THR A 425 7.42 -14.50 2.16
CA THR A 425 6.26 -15.08 1.46
C THR A 425 5.44 -13.97 0.81
N SER A 426 5.10 -12.94 1.58
CA SER A 426 4.31 -11.79 1.10
C SER A 426 5.04 -11.03 -0.01
N SER A 427 6.33 -10.78 0.16
CA SER A 427 7.17 -10.11 -0.86
C SER A 427 7.20 -10.91 -2.16
N ALA A 428 7.43 -12.24 -2.10
CA ALA A 428 7.43 -13.10 -3.29
C ALA A 428 6.06 -13.11 -4.00
N LEU A 429 4.99 -13.31 -3.23
CA LEU A 429 3.63 -13.35 -3.75
C LEU A 429 3.22 -12.03 -4.41
N LEU A 430 3.46 -10.90 -3.74
CA LEU A 430 3.05 -9.58 -4.24
C LEU A 430 3.95 -9.10 -5.39
N ALA A 431 5.23 -9.46 -5.41
CA ALA A 431 6.10 -9.21 -6.55
C ALA A 431 5.63 -9.98 -7.79
N ALA A 432 5.22 -11.24 -7.62
CA ALA A 432 4.68 -12.03 -8.72
C ALA A 432 3.33 -11.50 -9.23
N LEU A 433 2.43 -11.05 -8.35
CA LEU A 433 1.20 -10.37 -8.77
C LEU A 433 1.48 -9.06 -9.51
N MET A 434 2.46 -8.29 -9.07
CA MET A 434 2.90 -7.10 -9.80
C MET A 434 3.45 -7.45 -11.19
N VAL A 435 4.27 -8.52 -11.30
CA VAL A 435 4.75 -9.01 -12.60
C VAL A 435 3.58 -9.39 -13.51
N HIS A 436 2.58 -10.09 -12.98
CA HIS A 436 1.34 -10.41 -13.69
C HIS A 436 0.68 -9.15 -14.24
N ASP A 437 0.33 -8.21 -13.36
CA ASP A 437 -0.43 -7.00 -13.71
C ASP A 437 0.31 -6.14 -14.74
N LEU A 438 1.64 -6.08 -14.64
CA LEU A 438 2.48 -5.37 -15.59
C LEU A 438 2.48 -6.02 -16.99
N HIS A 439 2.40 -7.34 -17.08
CA HIS A 439 2.39 -8.06 -18.38
C HIS A 439 1.01 -8.14 -19.01
N VAL A 440 -0.03 -8.42 -18.22
CA VAL A 440 -1.41 -8.49 -18.73
C VAL A 440 -1.97 -7.09 -19.03
N GLY A 441 -1.42 -6.06 -18.37
CA GLY A 441 -1.82 -4.67 -18.57
C GLY A 441 -3.13 -4.36 -17.86
N ARG A 442 -4.03 -3.66 -18.55
CA ARG A 442 -5.26 -3.11 -17.95
C ARG A 442 -6.43 -4.06 -18.14
N PRO A 443 -6.96 -4.69 -17.08
CA PRO A 443 -8.19 -5.47 -17.19
C PRO A 443 -9.39 -4.58 -17.48
N GLN A 444 -10.39 -5.13 -18.17
CA GLN A 444 -11.69 -4.48 -18.29
C GLN A 444 -12.48 -4.67 -16.99
N VAL A 445 -13.05 -3.58 -16.48
CA VAL A 445 -13.86 -3.56 -15.26
C VAL A 445 -15.07 -2.66 -15.45
N ASP A 446 -16.19 -3.02 -14.83
CA ASP A 446 -17.41 -2.19 -14.83
C ASP A 446 -17.27 -1.02 -13.85
N VAL A 447 -16.61 -1.27 -12.72
CA VAL A 447 -16.32 -0.29 -11.67
C VAL A 447 -14.89 -0.51 -11.18
N GLN A 448 -14.13 0.56 -10.99
CA GLN A 448 -12.69 0.51 -10.72
C GLN A 448 -12.33 -0.23 -9.43
N TRP A 449 -13.23 -0.34 -8.45
CA TRP A 449 -12.98 -1.15 -7.25
C TRP A 449 -12.79 -2.64 -7.57
N GLN A 450 -13.31 -3.14 -8.70
CA GLN A 450 -13.11 -4.53 -9.14
C GLN A 450 -11.64 -4.80 -9.45
N HIS A 451 -10.94 -3.82 -10.04
CA HIS A 451 -9.50 -3.91 -10.28
C HIS A 451 -8.73 -4.03 -8.96
N GLU A 452 -9.07 -3.19 -7.98
CA GLU A 452 -8.45 -3.21 -6.66
C GLU A 452 -8.74 -4.48 -5.85
N SER A 453 -9.92 -5.08 -6.06
CA SER A 453 -10.35 -6.26 -5.31
C SER A 453 -9.88 -7.57 -5.93
N SER A 454 -9.56 -7.54 -7.23
CA SER A 454 -8.95 -8.66 -7.93
C SER A 454 -7.55 -8.94 -7.37
N GLY A 455 -7.12 -10.19 -7.39
CA GLY A 455 -5.79 -10.57 -6.89
C GLY A 455 -5.62 -10.48 -5.37
N ALA A 456 -6.69 -10.17 -4.61
CA ALA A 456 -6.58 -9.93 -3.18
C ALA A 456 -6.11 -11.16 -2.40
N ALA A 457 -5.07 -10.96 -1.59
CA ALA A 457 -4.55 -11.96 -0.66
C ALA A 457 -4.87 -11.53 0.77
N SER A 458 -6.15 -11.46 1.14
CA SER A 458 -6.58 -10.86 2.43
C SER A 458 -6.18 -11.62 3.69
N GLY A 459 -5.50 -12.77 3.56
CA GLY A 459 -5.16 -13.65 4.69
C GLY A 459 -6.39 -14.27 5.35
N GLY A 460 -7.54 -14.29 4.66
CA GLY A 460 -8.80 -14.76 5.22
C GLY A 460 -9.62 -13.70 5.96
N LEU A 461 -9.18 -12.44 6.01
CA LEU A 461 -9.89 -11.35 6.71
C LEU A 461 -11.25 -11.04 6.09
N TRP A 462 -11.36 -11.07 4.76
CA TRP A 462 -12.58 -10.69 4.06
C TRP A 462 -13.73 -11.66 4.34
N ARG A 463 -13.45 -12.97 4.31
CA ARG A 463 -14.46 -14.01 4.47
C ARG A 463 -14.83 -14.29 5.93
N GLN A 464 -14.30 -13.52 6.89
CA GLN A 464 -14.65 -13.65 8.31
C GLN A 464 -16.13 -13.33 8.57
N PRO A 465 -16.79 -14.02 9.52
CA PRO A 465 -18.16 -13.71 9.92
C PRO A 465 -18.26 -12.42 10.75
N TYR A 466 -17.15 -11.96 11.32
CA TYR A 466 -17.11 -10.82 12.23
C TYR A 466 -16.28 -9.67 11.70
N LEU A 467 -16.74 -8.46 12.00
CA LEU A 467 -16.03 -7.22 11.73
C LEU A 467 -14.69 -7.20 12.47
N PRO A 468 -13.54 -7.05 11.79
CA PRO A 468 -12.21 -7.25 12.37
C PRO A 468 -12.01 -6.54 13.71
N ARG A 469 -12.24 -5.22 13.79
CA ARG A 469 -12.03 -4.43 15.02
C ARG A 469 -12.83 -4.90 16.25
N THR A 470 -13.88 -5.70 16.05
CA THR A 470 -14.70 -6.26 17.15
C THR A 470 -14.28 -7.67 17.57
N ALA A 471 -13.38 -8.30 16.81
CA ALA A 471 -12.78 -9.60 17.10
C ALA A 471 -11.31 -9.50 17.54
N LEU A 472 -10.56 -8.51 17.03
CA LEU A 472 -9.13 -8.32 17.33
C LEU A 472 -8.80 -8.22 18.83
N PRO A 473 -9.59 -7.55 19.71
CA PRO A 473 -9.28 -7.52 21.15
C PRO A 473 -9.25 -8.92 21.78
N VAL A 474 -10.12 -9.83 21.31
CA VAL A 474 -10.17 -11.21 21.78
C VAL A 474 -8.99 -12.01 21.21
N ALA A 475 -8.63 -11.79 19.95
CA ALA A 475 -7.42 -12.37 19.36
C ALA A 475 -6.16 -11.97 20.15
N ALA A 476 -6.01 -10.69 20.49
CA ALA A 476 -4.89 -10.18 21.29
C ALA A 476 -4.82 -10.85 22.67
N LEU A 477 -5.96 -11.05 23.34
CA LEU A 477 -6.02 -11.76 24.63
C LEU A 477 -5.59 -13.22 24.49
N ILE A 478 -6.11 -13.94 23.48
CA ILE A 478 -5.73 -15.33 23.21
C ILE A 478 -4.22 -15.44 22.97
N GLY A 479 -3.65 -14.55 22.14
CA GLY A 479 -2.22 -14.52 21.85
C GLY A 479 -1.35 -14.14 23.05
N THR A 480 -1.91 -13.50 24.07
CA THR A 480 -1.20 -13.20 25.33
C THR A 480 -1.16 -14.42 26.26
N VAL A 481 -2.20 -15.26 26.24
CA VAL A 481 -2.33 -16.46 27.08
C VAL A 481 -1.57 -17.66 26.50
N LYS A 482 -1.51 -17.77 25.17
CA LYS A 482 -0.62 -18.74 24.47
C LYS A 482 0.83 -18.22 24.55
N ARG A 483 1.50 -18.45 25.68
CA ARG A 483 2.95 -18.27 25.82
C ARG A 483 3.71 -19.46 25.27
#